data_AF-A0A935J1P2-F1
#
_entry.id   AF-A0A935J1P2-F1
#
_cell.length_a   1.000
_cell.length_b   1.000
_cell.length_c   1.000
_cell.angle_alpha   90.00
_cell.angle_beta   90.00
_cell.angle_gamma   90.00
#
_symmetry.space_group_name_H-M   'P 1'
#
loop_
_entity.id
_entity.type
_entity.pdbx_description
1 polymer ?
#
loop_
_entity_poly.entity_id
_entity_poly.type
_entity_poly.pdbx_seq_one_letter_code
_entity_poly.pdbx_strand_id
1 'polypeptide(L)'
;MTDHLHDNCKALLGSLSEYIDGELPSDLCREIEKHLEGCDNCRVVLNTTKRTIDLVHITPEEQTVPDDVRERLFKRLKLDDYLNPQP
;
A
#
# COMPACT_ATOMS: atom_id res chain seq x y z
N MET A 1 5.45 1.52 -30.62
CA MET A 1 6.21 0.69 -29.66
C MET A 1 7.62 1.22 -29.65
N THR A 2 7.90 2.18 -28.78
CA THR A 2 9.22 2.81 -28.67
C THR A 2 10.11 1.89 -27.84
N ASP A 3 11.17 1.41 -28.46
CA ASP A 3 12.17 0.53 -27.87
C ASP A 3 13.07 1.36 -26.94
N HIS A 4 12.97 1.15 -25.62
CA HIS A 4 13.82 1.79 -24.61
C HIS A 4 14.53 0.71 -23.77
N LEU A 5 15.79 0.97 -23.43
CA LEU A 5 16.68 0.04 -22.75
C LEU A 5 16.08 -0.42 -21.40
N HIS A 6 15.70 -1.70 -21.30
CA HIS A 6 14.93 -2.26 -20.18
C HIS A 6 15.68 -2.37 -18.83
N ASP A 7 17.00 -2.16 -18.79
CA ASP A 7 17.77 -2.29 -17.54
C ASP A 7 17.33 -1.26 -16.48
N ASN A 8 17.05 -0.02 -16.88
CA ASN A 8 16.54 1.01 -15.96
C ASN A 8 15.11 0.73 -15.50
N CYS A 9 14.31 0.06 -16.32
CA CYS A 9 12.95 -0.36 -15.93
C CYS A 9 13.03 -1.44 -14.84
N LYS A 10 13.98 -2.38 -14.95
CA LYS A 10 14.17 -3.44 -13.96
C LYS A 10 14.64 -2.88 -12.62
N ALA A 11 15.53 -1.90 -12.63
CA ALA A 11 15.93 -1.19 -11.42
C ALA A 11 14.73 -0.50 -10.76
N LEU A 12 13.92 0.23 -11.54
CA LEU A 12 12.68 0.84 -11.04
C LEU A 12 11.74 -0.19 -10.41
N LEU A 13 11.51 -1.33 -11.06
CA LEU A 13 10.63 -2.39 -10.53
C LEU A 13 11.11 -2.90 -9.17
N GLY A 14 12.42 -2.99 -8.97
CA GLY A 14 13.02 -3.41 -7.69
C GLY A 14 12.78 -2.41 -6.55
N SER A 15 12.74 -1.11 -6.86
CA SER A 15 12.54 -0.02 -5.88
C SER A 15 11.10 0.48 -5.80
N LEU A 16 10.17 -0.10 -6.57
CA LEU A 16 8.82 0.44 -6.74
C LEU A 16 7.99 0.37 -5.46
N SER A 17 8.13 -0.70 -4.67
CA SER A 17 7.40 -0.83 -3.40
C SER A 17 7.84 0.23 -2.39
N GLU A 18 9.15 0.33 -2.13
CA GLU A 18 9.72 1.36 -1.23
C GLU A 18 9.36 2.78 -1.68
N TYR A 19 9.29 3.02 -3.00
CA TYR A 19 8.84 4.30 -3.55
C TYR A 19 7.36 4.58 -3.25
N ILE A 20 6.47 3.58 -3.42
CA ILE A 20 5.05 3.71 -3.14
C ILE A 20 4.78 3.91 -1.65
N ASP A 21 5.52 3.20 -0.80
CA ASP A 21 5.39 3.25 0.66
C ASP A 21 6.06 4.50 1.27
N GLY A 22 6.82 5.26 0.47
CA GLY A 22 7.50 6.49 0.90
C GLY A 22 8.77 6.26 1.72
N GLU A 23 9.33 5.04 1.67
CA GLU A 23 10.52 4.63 2.42
C GLU A 23 11.81 4.83 1.60
N LEU A 24 11.68 5.11 0.31
CA LEU A 24 12.82 5.30 -0.58
C LEU A 24 13.53 6.65 -0.33
N PRO A 25 14.88 6.69 -0.28
CA PRO A 25 15.65 7.92 -0.17
C PRO A 25 15.33 8.95 -1.27
N SER A 26 15.34 10.23 -0.91
CA SER A 26 14.94 11.34 -1.80
C SER A 26 15.72 11.41 -3.11
N ASP A 27 17.01 11.08 -3.09
CA ASP A 27 17.83 11.06 -4.31
C ASP A 27 17.38 9.96 -5.29
N LEU A 28 16.96 8.80 -4.78
CA LEU A 28 16.45 7.69 -5.59
C LEU A 28 15.01 7.97 -6.08
N CYS A 29 14.18 8.63 -5.26
CA CYS A 29 12.86 9.10 -5.71
C CYS A 29 12.97 9.99 -6.96
N ARG A 30 13.95 10.92 -6.97
CA ARG A 30 14.18 11.80 -8.12
C ARG A 30 14.62 11.04 -9.37
N GLU A 31 15.41 9.97 -9.22
CA GLU A 31 15.80 9.11 -10.35
C GLU A 31 14.62 8.35 -10.93
N ILE A 32 13.74 7.84 -10.06
CA ILE A 32 12.48 7.20 -10.43
C ILE A 32 11.57 8.18 -11.17
N GLU A 33 11.36 9.37 -10.64
CA GLU A 33 10.54 10.41 -11.26
C GLU A 33 11.04 10.77 -12.66
N LYS A 34 12.35 10.97 -12.81
CA LYS A 34 12.99 11.22 -14.11
C LYS A 34 12.76 10.07 -15.10
N HIS A 35 12.81 8.82 -14.65
CA HIS A 35 12.49 7.68 -15.50
C HIS A 35 11.01 7.68 -15.92
N LEU A 36 10.11 7.97 -14.98
CA LEU A 36 8.68 8.03 -15.19
C LEU A 36 8.26 9.16 -16.14
N GLU A 37 9.08 10.20 -16.35
CA GLU A 37 8.85 11.23 -17.38
C GLU A 37 9.03 10.68 -18.81
N GLY A 38 9.94 9.71 -18.99
CA GLY A 38 10.30 9.18 -20.31
C GLY A 38 9.70 7.81 -20.67
N CYS A 39 9.12 7.08 -19.70
CA CYS A 39 8.75 5.67 -19.88
C CYS A 39 7.26 5.39 -19.61
N ASP A 40 6.47 5.22 -20.67
CA ASP A 40 5.05 4.86 -20.57
C ASP A 40 4.81 3.52 -19.89
N ASN A 41 5.65 2.51 -20.17
CA ASN A 41 5.48 1.17 -19.61
C ASN A 41 5.58 1.22 -18.07
N CYS A 42 6.57 1.93 -17.55
CA CYS A 42 6.77 2.07 -16.12
C CYS A 42 5.69 2.94 -15.45
N ARG A 43 5.17 3.97 -16.14
CA ARG A 43 3.97 4.70 -15.69
C ARG A 43 2.77 3.77 -15.55
N VAL A 44 2.53 2.90 -16.54
CA VAL A 44 1.45 1.91 -16.48
C VAL A 44 1.64 1.00 -15.28
N VAL A 45 2.84 0.43 -15.10
CA VAL A 45 3.13 -0.46 -13.96
C VAL A 45 2.85 0.25 -12.63
N LEU A 46 3.44 1.43 -12.39
CA LEU A 46 3.23 2.22 -11.17
C LEU A 46 1.73 2.44 -10.89
N ASN A 47 0.99 2.89 -11.91
CA ASN A 47 -0.44 3.17 -11.78
C ASN A 47 -1.25 1.91 -11.47
N THR A 48 -0.95 0.79 -12.14
CA THR A 48 -1.63 -0.48 -11.89
C THR A 48 -1.31 -1.05 -10.51
N THR A 49 -0.08 -0.90 -10.02
CA THR A 49 0.32 -1.31 -8.67
C THR A 49 -0.41 -0.48 -7.62
N LYS A 50 -0.40 0.85 -7.72
CA LYS A 50 -1.16 1.73 -6.83
C LYS A 50 -2.64 1.37 -6.79
N ARG A 51 -3.25 1.18 -7.96
CA ARG A 51 -4.66 0.78 -8.05
C ARG A 51 -4.93 -0.60 -7.44
N THR A 52 -3.99 -1.53 -7.54
CA THR A 52 -4.10 -2.85 -6.90
C THR A 52 -4.08 -2.71 -5.38
N ILE A 53 -3.18 -1.87 -4.85
CA ILE A 53 -3.12 -1.55 -3.41
C ILE A 53 -4.44 -0.93 -2.96
N ASP A 54 -4.96 0.05 -3.69
CA ASP A 54 -6.25 0.67 -3.39
C ASP A 54 -7.37 -0.38 -3.38
N LEU A 55 -7.45 -1.24 -4.40
CA LEU A 55 -8.47 -2.29 -4.49
C LEU A 55 -8.41 -3.29 -3.33
N VAL A 56 -7.21 -3.65 -2.87
CA VAL A 56 -7.04 -4.54 -1.71
C VAL A 56 -7.48 -3.83 -0.42
N HIS A 57 -7.13 -2.55 -0.26
CA HIS A 57 -7.59 -1.73 0.87
C HIS A 57 -9.11 -1.47 0.85
N ILE A 58 -9.75 -1.56 -0.33
CA ILE A 58 -11.20 -1.33 -0.51
C ILE A 58 -12.06 -2.51 -0.03
N THR A 59 -11.50 -3.63 0.44
CA THR A 59 -12.31 -4.82 0.78
C THR A 59 -12.77 -4.88 2.24
N PRO A 60 -13.98 -5.44 2.51
CA PRO A 60 -15.32 -5.11 2.00
C PRO A 60 -16.07 -4.24 3.04
N GLU A 61 -17.36 -3.92 2.83
CA GLU A 61 -18.26 -3.35 3.86
C GLU A 61 -17.87 -3.81 5.25
N GLU A 62 -17.69 -2.86 6.19
CA GLU A 62 -17.30 -3.09 7.60
C GLU A 62 -17.69 -4.50 8.04
N GLN A 63 -16.76 -5.46 7.92
CA GLN A 63 -17.00 -6.77 8.49
C GLN A 63 -16.92 -6.53 9.99
N THR A 64 -18.09 -6.29 10.58
CA THR A 64 -18.21 -6.08 12.01
C THR A 64 -17.63 -7.33 12.67
N VAL A 65 -16.61 -7.12 13.52
CA VAL A 65 -16.07 -8.19 14.33
C VAL A 65 -17.25 -8.75 15.13
N PRO A 66 -17.56 -10.06 15.06
CA PRO A 66 -18.64 -10.64 15.84
C PRO A 66 -18.48 -10.27 17.32
N ASP A 67 -19.58 -9.92 17.98
CA ASP A 67 -19.55 -9.40 19.34
C ASP A 67 -18.86 -10.35 20.32
N ASP A 68 -19.02 -11.67 20.14
CA ASP A 68 -18.38 -12.68 20.97
C ASP A 68 -16.84 -12.65 20.86
N VAL A 69 -16.32 -12.39 19.66
CA VAL A 69 -14.87 -12.26 19.41
C VAL A 69 -14.35 -11.00 20.07
N ARG A 70 -15.07 -9.87 19.92
CA ARG A 70 -14.74 -8.59 20.57
C ARG A 70 -14.72 -8.73 22.10
N GLU A 71 -15.76 -9.31 22.69
CA GLU A 71 -15.85 -9.53 24.14
C GLU A 71 -14.74 -10.42 24.67
N ARG A 72 -14.45 -11.55 23.99
CA ARG A 72 -13.38 -12.47 24.40
C ARG A 72 -12.01 -11.79 24.34
N LEU A 73 -11.76 -10.96 23.33
CA LEU A 73 -10.52 -10.21 23.21
C LEU A 73 -10.38 -9.19 24.35
N PHE A 74 -11.41 -8.40 24.61
CA PHE A 74 -11.37 -7.33 25.62
C PHE A 74 -11.18 -7.92 27.02
N LYS A 75 -11.86 -9.02 27.35
CA LYS A 75 -11.64 -9.77 28.61
C LYS A 75 -10.19 -10.24 28.77
N ARG A 76 -9.57 -10.73 27.69
CA ARG A 76 -8.17 -11.20 27.72
C ARG A 76 -7.16 -10.08 27.90
N LEU A 77 -7.46 -8.92 27.33
CA LEU A 77 -6.65 -7.71 27.46
C LEU A 77 -6.97 -6.91 28.73
N LYS A 78 -7.95 -7.34 29.54
CA LYS A 78 -8.46 -6.63 30.73
C LYS A 78 -8.97 -5.22 30.39
N LEU A 79 -9.66 -5.10 29.27
CA LEU A 79 -10.27 -3.88 28.75
C LEU A 79 -11.80 -3.87 28.95
N ASP A 80 -12.29 -4.57 29.97
CA ASP A 80 -13.73 -4.80 30.21
C ASP A 80 -14.52 -3.49 30.36
N ASP A 81 -13.89 -2.42 30.85
CA ASP A 81 -14.48 -1.09 31.00
C ASP A 81 -14.92 -0.48 29.66
N TYR A 82 -14.34 -0.93 28.54
CA TYR A 82 -14.69 -0.46 27.19
C TYR A 82 -15.83 -1.27 26.54
N LEU A 83 -16.28 -2.38 27.15
CA LEU A 83 -17.41 -3.16 26.64
C LEU A 83 -18.77 -2.57 27.04
N ASN A 84 -18.82 -1.82 28.14
CA ASN A 84 -20.01 -1.13 28.62
C ASN A 84 -19.70 0.37 28.77
N PRO A 85 -19.91 1.20 27.73
CA PRO A 85 -19.77 2.64 27.88
C PRO A 85 -20.71 3.13 28.99
N GLN A 86 -20.15 3.78 30.01
CA GLN A 86 -20.92 4.45 31.06
C GLN A 86 -21.76 5.58 30.43
N PRO A 87 -22.99 5.82 30.90
CA PRO A 87 -23.86 6.89 30.41
C PRO A 87 -23.27 8.29 30.62
#